data_AF-A0A1C5AAK4-F1
#
_entry.id   AF-A0A1C5AAK4-F1
#
_cell.length_a   1.000
_cell.length_b   1.000
_cell.length_c   1.000
_cell.angle_alpha   90.00
_cell.angle_beta   90.00
_cell.angle_gamma   90.00
#
_symmetry.space_group_name_H-M   'P 1'
#
loop_
_entity.id
_entity.type
_entity.pdbx_description
1 polymer ?
#
loop_
_entity_poly.entity_id
_entity_poly.type
_entity_poly.pdbx_seq_one_letter_code
_entity_poly.pdbx_strand_id
1 'polypeptide(L)'
;MARGTMHAPKPDGQRRRRNAPTHGETVLPDDDVVRGPELAGLTAGREFRPETVAWFDTWRRSPQAAVFISTDWLRLATLAPIVDAYWRRPSAAALSEIRMNEERLGATVVDRMRARMRVETDDEAAEGDLPAGVTSLSERRASLRDRLA
;
A
#
# COMPACT_ATOMS: atom_id res chain seq x y z
N MET A 1 18.03 14.31 -17.07
CA MET A 1 18.16 13.65 -15.74
C MET A 1 17.16 14.30 -14.79
N ALA A 2 15.98 13.73 -14.62
CA ALA A 2 14.98 14.27 -13.69
C ALA A 2 15.36 13.88 -12.25
N ARG A 3 15.65 14.87 -11.40
CA ARG A 3 15.81 14.63 -9.96
C ARG A 3 14.44 14.31 -9.38
N GLY A 4 14.10 13.03 -9.29
CA GLY A 4 12.95 12.57 -8.52
C GLY A 4 13.21 12.84 -7.06
N THR A 5 12.75 13.99 -6.54
CA THR A 5 12.80 14.28 -5.11
C THR A 5 11.92 13.28 -4.38
N MET A 6 12.53 12.30 -3.72
CA MET A 6 11.90 11.35 -2.79
C MET A 6 11.49 12.05 -1.48
N HIS A 7 10.83 13.20 -1.56
CA HIS A 7 10.31 13.90 -0.38
C HIS A 7 8.81 14.06 -0.56
N ALA A 8 8.07 13.79 0.51
CA ALA A 8 6.66 14.08 0.58
C ALA A 8 6.44 15.54 0.14
N PRO A 9 5.40 15.81 -0.67
CA PRO A 9 5.20 17.12 -1.23
C PRO A 9 4.95 18.12 -0.09
N LYS A 10 5.56 19.31 -0.16
CA LYS A 10 5.51 20.32 0.91
C LYS A 10 4.07 20.58 1.38
N PRO A 11 3.83 20.93 2.65
CA PRO A 11 2.52 21.37 3.12
C PRO A 11 2.02 22.57 2.30
N ASP A 12 0.70 22.69 2.11
CA ASP A 12 0.11 23.63 1.14
C ASP A 12 0.53 25.09 1.38
N GLY A 13 0.58 25.52 2.65
CA GLY A 13 1.03 26.87 3.04
C GLY A 13 2.53 27.16 2.80
N GLN A 14 3.34 26.14 2.51
CA GLN A 14 4.79 26.28 2.21
C GLN A 14 5.11 26.17 0.72
N ARG A 15 4.09 26.00 -0.14
CA ARG A 15 4.27 25.87 -1.59
C ARG A 15 4.37 27.25 -2.24
N ARG A 16 5.45 27.48 -2.98
CA ARG A 16 5.60 28.69 -3.83
C ARG A 16 4.54 28.74 -4.93
N ARG A 17 4.08 27.58 -5.41
CA ARG A 17 2.98 27.46 -6.39
C ARG A 17 1.66 27.39 -5.63
N ARG A 18 0.75 28.33 -5.90
CA ARG A 18 -0.59 28.45 -5.28
C ARG A 18 -1.71 27.78 -6.09
N ASN A 19 -1.38 27.14 -7.21
CA ASN A 19 -2.40 26.47 -8.00
C ASN A 19 -2.85 25.22 -7.24
N ALA A 20 -4.16 25.07 -7.07
CA ALA A 20 -4.75 23.88 -6.48
C ALA A 20 -4.21 22.61 -7.18
N PRO A 21 -3.85 21.56 -6.42
CA PRO A 21 -3.44 20.30 -7.01
C PRO A 21 -4.58 19.73 -7.86
N THR A 22 -4.32 19.53 -9.16
CA THR A 22 -5.33 19.09 -10.13
C THR A 22 -5.61 17.59 -10.07
N HIS A 23 -4.73 16.80 -9.45
CA HIS A 23 -4.96 15.36 -9.28
C HIS A 23 -4.98 15.03 -7.80
N GLY A 24 -6.06 14.38 -7.38
CA GLY A 24 -6.27 13.89 -6.03
C GLY A 24 -5.26 12.82 -5.63
N GLU A 25 -5.21 12.58 -4.33
CA GLU A 25 -4.53 11.45 -3.72
C GLU A 25 -5.56 10.33 -3.49
N THR A 26 -5.16 9.09 -3.74
CA THR A 26 -5.98 7.92 -3.42
C THR A 26 -5.65 7.50 -2.01
N VAL A 27 -6.65 7.54 -1.14
CA VAL A 27 -6.56 7.12 0.24
C VAL A 27 -6.89 5.62 0.32
N LEU A 28 -6.00 4.84 0.92
CA LEU A 28 -6.08 3.39 1.01
C LEU A 28 -6.21 2.97 2.48
N PRO A 29 -7.16 2.09 2.82
CA PRO A 29 -7.34 1.61 4.19
C PRO A 29 -6.22 0.63 4.58
N ASP A 30 -5.73 0.74 5.81
CA ASP A 30 -4.84 -0.25 6.44
C ASP A 30 -5.64 -1.14 7.40
N ASP A 31 -6.52 -1.97 6.86
CA ASP A 31 -7.55 -2.71 7.60
C ASP A 31 -7.33 -4.23 7.68
N ASP A 32 -6.21 -4.73 7.13
CA ASP A 32 -5.88 -6.15 6.99
C ASP A 32 -6.98 -7.00 6.31
N VAL A 33 -7.92 -6.36 5.60
CA VAL A 33 -9.03 -7.07 4.95
C VAL A 33 -8.50 -7.84 3.75
N VAL A 34 -8.83 -9.13 3.71
CA VAL A 34 -8.50 -10.01 2.59
C VAL A 34 -9.33 -9.65 1.36
N ARG A 35 -8.65 -9.20 0.31
CA ARG A 35 -9.26 -8.80 -0.98
C ARG A 35 -8.91 -9.79 -2.09
N GLY A 36 -9.75 -9.79 -3.12
CA GLY A 36 -9.54 -10.60 -4.32
C GLY A 36 -9.70 -12.12 -4.11
N PRO A 37 -9.61 -12.88 -5.21
CA PRO A 37 -9.73 -14.33 -5.19
C PRO A 37 -8.50 -14.99 -4.57
N GLU A 38 -8.64 -16.25 -4.19
CA GLU A 38 -7.50 -17.08 -3.76
C GLU A 38 -6.61 -17.44 -4.96
N LEU A 39 -5.31 -17.61 -4.72
CA LEU A 39 -4.33 -17.97 -5.75
C LEU A 39 -4.72 -19.27 -6.48
N ALA A 40 -5.20 -20.28 -5.74
CA ALA A 40 -5.66 -21.55 -6.31
C ALA A 40 -6.82 -21.35 -7.30
N GLY A 41 -7.75 -20.44 -6.99
CA GLY A 41 -8.87 -20.09 -7.87
C GLY A 41 -8.43 -19.44 -9.19
N LEU A 42 -7.36 -18.64 -9.16
CA LEU A 42 -6.81 -17.97 -10.36
C LEU A 42 -5.92 -18.88 -11.22
N THR A 43 -5.46 -20.00 -10.67
CA THR A 43 -4.45 -20.87 -11.30
C THR A 43 -4.96 -22.28 -11.56
N ALA A 44 -6.28 -22.44 -11.66
CA ALA A 44 -6.96 -23.71 -11.91
C ALA A 44 -6.56 -24.82 -10.93
N GLY A 45 -6.43 -24.48 -9.65
CA GLY A 45 -6.10 -25.43 -8.58
C GLY A 45 -4.64 -25.85 -8.51
N ARG A 46 -3.73 -25.15 -9.22
CA ARG A 46 -2.29 -25.43 -9.11
C ARG A 46 -1.80 -25.23 -7.67
N GLU A 47 -1.07 -26.22 -7.18
CA GLU A 47 -0.39 -26.14 -5.89
C GLU A 47 0.89 -25.31 -6.00
N PHE A 48 1.10 -24.43 -5.02
CA PHE A 48 2.29 -23.61 -4.86
C PHE A 48 2.91 -23.87 -3.49
N ARG A 49 4.19 -23.54 -3.35
CA ARG A 49 4.85 -23.62 -2.05
C ARG A 49 4.22 -22.66 -1.02
N PRO A 50 4.31 -22.96 0.29
CA PRO A 50 3.77 -22.08 1.33
C PRO A 50 4.29 -20.64 1.25
N GLU A 51 5.55 -20.44 0.87
CA GLU A 51 6.14 -19.11 0.75
C GLU A 51 5.50 -18.28 -0.39
N THR A 52 5.12 -18.93 -1.49
CA THR A 52 4.41 -18.30 -2.62
C THR A 52 2.96 -17.97 -2.25
N VAL A 53 2.29 -18.85 -1.51
CA VAL A 53 0.93 -18.60 -1.02
C VAL A 53 0.93 -17.42 -0.04
N ALA A 54 1.87 -17.39 0.93
CA ALA A 54 2.03 -16.29 1.87
C ALA A 54 2.34 -14.96 1.18
N TRP A 55 3.19 -14.99 0.15
CA TRP A 55 3.46 -13.82 -0.69
C TRP A 55 2.19 -13.29 -1.36
N PHE A 56 1.38 -14.16 -1.97
CA PHE A 56 0.12 -13.75 -2.60
C PHE A 56 -0.89 -13.23 -1.57
N ASP A 57 -0.99 -13.88 -0.42
CA ASP A 57 -1.85 -13.47 0.69
C ASP A 57 -1.46 -12.12 1.31
N THR A 58 -0.17 -11.78 1.25
CA THR A 58 0.33 -10.45 1.63
C THR A 58 -0.21 -9.38 0.68
N TRP A 59 -0.20 -9.64 -0.62
CA TRP A 59 -0.84 -8.75 -1.60
C TRP A 59 -2.34 -8.61 -1.34
N ARG A 60 -3.04 -9.70 -1.02
CA ARG A 60 -4.48 -9.67 -0.74
C ARG A 60 -4.87 -8.79 0.45
N ARG A 61 -3.99 -8.68 1.45
CA ARG A 61 -4.22 -7.87 2.66
C ARG A 61 -3.61 -6.47 2.57
N SER A 62 -2.77 -6.22 1.56
CA SER A 62 -2.12 -4.93 1.40
C SER A 62 -3.13 -3.80 1.12
N PRO A 63 -2.88 -2.58 1.62
CA PRO A 63 -3.77 -1.43 1.38
C PRO A 63 -4.06 -1.17 -0.10
N GLN A 64 -3.05 -1.33 -0.97
CA GLN A 64 -3.22 -1.12 -2.41
C GLN A 64 -4.21 -2.10 -3.08
N ALA A 65 -4.47 -3.26 -2.47
CA ALA A 65 -5.47 -4.19 -3.00
C ALA A 65 -6.90 -3.61 -2.97
N ALA A 66 -7.15 -2.55 -2.20
CA ALA A 66 -8.44 -1.84 -2.17
C ALA A 66 -8.84 -1.25 -3.54
N VAL A 67 -7.86 -1.00 -4.42
CA VAL A 67 -8.11 -0.46 -5.78
C VAL A 67 -7.82 -1.45 -6.90
N PHE A 68 -7.46 -2.70 -6.57
CA PHE A 68 -7.16 -3.71 -7.57
C PHE A 68 -8.41 -4.15 -8.31
N ILE A 69 -8.27 -4.24 -9.64
CA ILE A 69 -9.26 -4.83 -10.53
C ILE A 69 -8.78 -6.20 -11.03
N SER A 70 -9.61 -6.89 -11.82
CA SER A 70 -9.32 -8.26 -12.29
C SER A 70 -7.96 -8.41 -12.99
N THR A 71 -7.48 -7.37 -13.68
CA THR A 71 -6.17 -7.40 -14.35
C THR A 71 -4.99 -7.42 -13.38
N ASP A 72 -5.13 -6.79 -12.21
CA ASP A 72 -4.07 -6.76 -11.20
C ASP A 72 -3.96 -8.13 -10.52
N TRP A 73 -5.10 -8.74 -10.20
CA TRP A 73 -5.17 -10.11 -9.71
C TRP A 73 -4.60 -11.12 -10.71
N LEU A 74 -4.97 -11.00 -11.98
CA LEU A 74 -4.41 -11.83 -13.05
C LEU A 74 -2.89 -11.64 -13.18
N ARG A 75 -2.39 -10.41 -13.02
CA ARG A 75 -0.95 -10.10 -13.05
C ARG A 75 -0.21 -10.80 -11.91
N LEU A 76 -0.71 -10.73 -10.68
CA LEU A 76 -0.12 -11.43 -9.54
C LEU A 76 -0.14 -12.95 -9.72
N ALA A 77 -1.26 -13.51 -10.19
CA ALA A 77 -1.34 -14.95 -10.47
C ALA A 77 -0.37 -15.40 -11.58
N THR A 78 -0.17 -14.58 -12.61
CA THR A 78 0.80 -14.83 -13.67
C THR A 78 2.25 -14.81 -13.14
N LEU A 79 2.51 -14.03 -12.09
CA LEU A 79 3.82 -13.92 -11.46
C LEU A 79 4.11 -15.07 -10.48
N ALA A 80 3.07 -15.68 -9.89
CA ALA A 80 3.21 -16.73 -8.88
C ALA A 80 4.15 -17.89 -9.29
N PRO A 81 4.15 -18.42 -10.54
CA PRO A 81 5.11 -19.44 -10.95
C PRO A 81 6.57 -18.99 -10.92
N ILE A 82 6.84 -17.70 -11.19
CA ILE A 82 8.20 -17.13 -11.15
C ILE A 82 8.63 -16.95 -9.69
N VAL A 83 7.74 -16.47 -8.82
CA VAL A 83 7.98 -16.36 -7.37
C VAL A 83 8.26 -17.75 -6.77
N ASP A 84 7.47 -18.75 -7.13
CA ASP A 84 7.65 -20.13 -6.66
C ASP A 84 8.99 -20.74 -7.13
N ALA A 85 9.34 -20.51 -8.39
CA ALA A 85 10.63 -20.93 -8.93
C ALA A 85 11.79 -20.19 -8.25
N TYR A 86 11.62 -18.91 -7.91
CA TYR A 86 12.63 -18.10 -7.22
C TYR A 86 12.93 -18.64 -5.82
N TRP A 87 11.92 -19.04 -5.06
CA TRP A 87 12.12 -19.67 -3.75
C TRP A 87 12.96 -20.95 -3.82
N ARG A 88 12.79 -21.74 -4.90
CA ARG A 88 13.58 -22.96 -5.11
C ARG A 88 15.00 -22.68 -5.62
N ARG A 89 15.14 -21.75 -6.56
CA ARG A 89 16.42 -21.39 -7.18
C ARG A 89 16.46 -19.88 -7.43
N PRO A 90 16.98 -19.12 -6.46
CA PRO A 90 17.10 -17.68 -6.60
C PRO A 90 17.95 -17.31 -7.82
N SER A 91 17.47 -16.34 -8.60
CA SER A 91 18.25 -15.78 -9.71
C SER A 91 17.96 -14.28 -9.84
N ALA A 92 18.99 -13.52 -10.23
CA ALA A 92 18.84 -12.08 -10.45
C ALA A 92 17.83 -11.76 -11.55
N ALA A 93 17.73 -12.62 -12.57
CA ALA A 93 16.76 -12.48 -13.66
C ALA A 93 15.32 -12.62 -13.14
N ALA A 94 15.02 -13.69 -12.38
CA ALA A 94 13.69 -13.89 -11.79
C ALA A 94 13.34 -12.76 -10.81
N LEU A 95 14.27 -12.36 -9.94
CA LEU A 95 14.05 -11.26 -9.00
C LEU A 95 13.78 -9.93 -9.71
N SER A 96 14.45 -9.68 -10.84
CA SER A 96 14.25 -8.46 -11.62
C SER A 96 12.84 -8.40 -12.22
N GLU A 97 12.34 -9.51 -12.75
CA GLU A 97 10.97 -9.61 -13.26
C GLU A 97 9.93 -9.45 -12.14
N ILE A 98 10.15 -10.12 -11.00
CA ILE A 98 9.29 -9.99 -9.81
C ILE A 98 9.21 -8.52 -9.41
N ARG A 99 10.36 -7.89 -9.14
CA ARG A 99 10.43 -6.48 -8.75
C ARG A 99 9.73 -5.57 -9.76
N MET A 100 9.96 -5.75 -11.06
CA MET A 100 9.37 -4.88 -12.08
C MET A 100 7.83 -4.96 -12.08
N ASN A 101 7.25 -6.14 -11.86
CA ASN A 101 5.80 -6.32 -11.82
C ASN A 101 5.21 -5.81 -10.50
N GLU A 102 5.88 -6.04 -9.39
CA GLU A 102 5.48 -5.56 -8.06
C GLU A 102 5.51 -4.02 -7.95
N GLU A 103 6.52 -3.36 -8.54
CA GLU A 103 6.61 -1.90 -8.57
C GLU A 103 5.40 -1.26 -9.28
N ARG A 104 4.88 -1.90 -10.33
CA ARG A 104 3.69 -1.42 -11.06
C ARG A 104 2.41 -1.48 -10.22
N LEU A 105 2.41 -2.29 -9.17
CA LEU A 105 1.28 -2.50 -8.27
C LEU A 105 1.43 -1.74 -6.93
N GLY A 106 2.49 -0.92 -6.77
CA GLY A 106 2.68 -0.14 -5.55
C GLY A 106 3.37 -0.89 -4.41
N ALA A 107 4.19 -1.90 -4.70
CA ALA A 107 4.85 -2.71 -3.66
C ALA A 107 5.68 -1.89 -2.67
N THR A 108 6.49 -0.96 -3.18
CA THR A 108 7.37 -0.16 -2.34
C THR A 108 6.75 1.18 -1.95
N VAL A 109 7.26 1.78 -0.87
CA VAL A 109 6.88 3.14 -0.45
C VAL A 109 7.07 4.14 -1.60
N VAL A 110 8.15 4.00 -2.37
CA VAL A 110 8.45 4.88 -3.50
C VAL A 110 7.40 4.73 -4.59
N ASP A 111 6.93 3.51 -4.86
CA ASP A 111 5.90 3.26 -5.87
C ASP A 111 4.56 3.86 -5.45
N ARG A 112 4.16 3.70 -4.18
CA ARG A 112 2.94 4.33 -3.65
C ARG A 112 3.00 5.85 -3.71
N MET A 113 4.14 6.45 -3.37
CA MET A 113 4.33 7.90 -3.50
C MET A 113 4.22 8.37 -4.96
N ARG A 114 4.78 7.61 -5.92
CA ARG A 114 4.65 7.91 -7.36
C ARG A 114 3.20 7.81 -7.84
N ALA A 115 2.47 6.81 -7.34
CA ALA A 115 1.07 6.59 -7.64
C ALA A 115 0.11 7.52 -6.88
N ARG A 116 0.62 8.36 -5.97
CA ARG A 116 -0.19 9.20 -5.05
C ARG A 116 -1.19 8.36 -4.25
N MET A 117 -0.70 7.22 -3.77
CA MET A 117 -1.41 6.34 -2.85
C MET A 117 -0.95 6.67 -1.44
N ARG A 118 -1.87 7.10 -0.59
CA ARG A 118 -1.64 7.32 0.84
C ARG A 118 -2.36 6.23 1.62
N VAL A 119 -1.62 5.54 2.48
CA VAL A 119 -2.17 4.55 3.39
C VAL A 119 -2.64 5.28 4.64
N GLU A 120 -3.89 5.09 5.04
CA GLU A 120 -4.40 5.61 6.31
C GLU A 120 -3.68 4.90 7.45
N THR A 121 -3.38 5.67 8.50
CA THR A 121 -2.85 5.12 9.75
C THR A 121 -3.97 5.10 10.79
N ASP A 122 -3.89 4.17 11.75
CA ASP A 122 -4.90 3.98 12.81
C ASP A 122 -5.28 5.29 13.53
N ASP A 123 -4.32 6.21 13.71
CA ASP A 123 -4.55 7.51 14.33
C ASP A 123 -5.48 8.42 13.50
N GLU A 124 -5.39 8.37 12.17
CA GLU A 124 -6.23 9.16 11.26
C GLU A 124 -7.62 8.54 11.09
N ALA A 125 -7.71 7.21 11.08
CA ALA A 125 -8.97 6.49 11.03
C ALA A 125 -9.81 6.74 12.30
N ALA A 126 -9.16 6.80 13.47
CA ALA A 126 -9.81 7.09 14.74
C ALA A 126 -10.34 8.53 14.84
N GLU A 127 -9.70 9.51 14.21
CA GLU A 127 -10.15 10.92 14.20
C GLU A 127 -11.41 11.13 13.33
N GLY A 128 -11.58 10.35 12.26
CA GLY A 128 -12.72 10.45 11.35
C GLY A 128 -14.04 9.92 11.91
N ASP A 129 -13.99 9.02 12.90
CA ASP A 129 -15.16 8.29 13.43
C ASP A 129 -15.61 8.78 14.82
N LEU A 130 -15.07 9.91 15.31
CA LEU A 130 -15.46 10.45 16.61
C LEU A 130 -16.86 11.10 16.53
N PRO A 131 -17.82 10.70 17.38
CA PRO A 131 -19.09 11.41 17.49
C PRO A 131 -18.85 12.84 17.97
N ALA A 132 -19.67 13.77 17.47
CA ALA A 132 -19.55 15.19 17.77
C ALA A 132 -19.49 15.43 19.30
N GLY A 133 -18.38 16.02 19.76
CA GLY A 133 -18.15 16.34 21.17
C GLY A 133 -17.19 15.42 21.93
N VAL A 134 -16.64 14.38 21.29
CA VAL A 134 -15.60 13.53 21.90
C VAL A 134 -14.22 13.99 21.44
N THR A 135 -13.38 14.39 22.40
CA THR A 135 -11.97 14.73 22.20
C THR A 135 -11.13 13.46 22.06
N SER A 136 -10.22 13.41 21.09
CA SER A 136 -9.34 12.24 20.90
C SER A 136 -8.41 12.02 22.11
N LEU A 137 -7.98 10.77 22.34
CA LEU A 137 -7.10 10.44 23.46
C LEU A 137 -5.75 11.17 23.37
N SER A 138 -5.26 11.38 22.14
CA SER A 138 -4.04 12.13 21.82
C SER A 138 -4.18 13.61 22.24
N GLU A 139 -5.29 14.25 21.86
CA GLU A 139 -5.59 15.65 22.22
C GLU A 139 -5.82 15.81 23.73
N ARG A 140 -6.49 14.84 24.38
CA ARG A 140 -6.62 14.79 25.85
C ARG A 140 -5.26 14.70 26.54
N ARG A 141 -4.36 13.84 26.05
CA ARG A 141 -2.99 13.68 26.60
C ARG A 141 -2.17 14.96 26.43
N ALA A 142 -2.27 15.64 25.29
CA ALA A 142 -1.60 16.92 25.06
C ALA A 142 -2.09 18.00 26.06
N SER A 143 -3.41 18.13 26.23
CA SER A 143 -4.00 19.12 27.16
C SER A 143 -3.58 18.92 28.62
N LEU A 144 -3.36 17.68 29.05
CA LEU A 144 -2.92 17.36 30.40
C LEU A 144 -1.44 17.68 30.60
N ARG A 145 -0.63 17.52 29.55
CA ARG A 145 0.80 17.86 29.58
C ARG A 145 1.00 19.37 29.75
N ASP A 146 0.23 20.17 29.02
CA ASP A 146 0.28 21.64 29.10
C ASP A 146 -0.26 22.21 30.43
N ARG A 147 -1.11 21.46 31.15
CA ARG A 147 -1.65 21.88 32.46
C ARG A 147 -0.74 21.56 33.64
N LEU A 148 0.28 20.74 33.43
CA LEU A 148 1.23 20.31 34.46
C LEU A 148 2.60 21.00 34.33
N ALA A 149 2.76 21.87 33.32
CA ALA A 149 3.90 22.75 33.12
C ALA A 149 3.58 24.15 33.66
#